data_AF-A0A955XDE8-F1
#
_entry.id   AF-A0A955XDE8-F1
#
_cell.length_a   1.000
_cell.length_b   1.000
_cell.length_c   1.000
_cell.angle_alpha   90.00
_cell.angle_beta   90.00
_cell.angle_gamma   90.00
#
_symmetry.space_group_name_H-M   'P 1'
#
loop_
_entity.id
_entity.type
_entity.pdbx_description
1 polymer ?
#
loop_
_entity_poly.entity_id
_entity_poly.type
_entity_poly.pdbx_seq_one_letter_code
_entity_poly.pdbx_strand_id
1 'polypeptide(L)'
;HAYRAGVEAAVQRTGASLPAGAGTAALLVVGGELGLCGGYHRDLVAEAAARRAALGPGPTYVVGRRAQAILRRAGVEVARSYPAPTSPRGLVKLLLSLAQDTLTDYVRDDHASLDVVAARFEGVGAFTAATTRLLPFVGSGAPATPPRYVSAEHLRRVAVREALYITLHGVLLDALAAEHGARLVATQAAEDWLQRRRQTLERGLGAARREASTQEVIEIVAGARARAR
;
A
#
# COMPACT_ATOMS: atom_id res chain seq x y z
N HIS A 1 -8.26 -13.01 9.30
CA HIS A 1 -9.02 -12.48 10.46
C HIS A 1 -8.68 -13.19 11.78
N ALA A 2 -8.70 -14.53 11.86
CA ALA A 2 -8.42 -15.28 13.11
C ALA A 2 -7.02 -15.04 13.69
N TYR A 3 -5.98 -14.92 12.85
CA TYR A 3 -4.61 -14.67 13.31
C TYR A 3 -4.46 -13.33 14.06
N ARG A 4 -4.99 -12.23 13.50
CA ARG A 4 -4.95 -10.89 14.13
C ARG A 4 -5.67 -10.86 15.47
N ALA A 5 -6.88 -11.42 15.54
CA ALA A 5 -7.63 -11.53 16.79
C ALA A 5 -6.88 -12.39 17.82
N GLY A 6 -6.20 -13.46 17.38
CA GLY A 6 -5.37 -14.30 18.23
C GLY A 6 -4.14 -13.57 18.77
N VAL A 7 -3.49 -12.73 17.96
CA VAL A 7 -2.36 -11.89 18.39
C VAL A 7 -2.84 -10.82 19.36
N GLU A 8 -3.89 -10.08 19.05
CA GLU A 8 -4.47 -9.08 19.95
C GLU A 8 -4.87 -9.69 21.30
N ALA A 9 -5.54 -10.85 21.29
CA ALA A 9 -5.91 -11.57 22.51
C ALA A 9 -4.70 -12.12 23.27
N ALA A 10 -3.65 -12.57 22.58
CA ALA A 10 -2.41 -13.00 23.22
C ALA A 10 -1.69 -11.84 23.90
N VAL A 11 -1.61 -10.68 23.24
CA VAL A 11 -0.91 -9.53 23.80
C VAL A 11 -1.73 -8.88 24.92
N GLN A 12 -3.07 -8.79 24.80
CA GLN A 12 -3.93 -8.29 25.87
C GLN A 12 -3.76 -9.08 27.18
N ARG A 13 -3.54 -10.40 27.09
CA ARG A 13 -3.31 -11.28 28.25
C ARG A 13 -1.99 -11.05 28.98
N THR A 14 -1.02 -10.38 28.36
CA THR A 14 0.29 -10.13 29.01
C THR A 14 0.24 -9.00 30.04
N GLY A 15 -0.83 -8.19 30.04
CA GLY A 15 -0.95 -7.00 30.88
C GLY A 15 0.05 -5.89 30.51
N ALA A 16 0.82 -6.06 29.43
CA ALA A 16 1.74 -5.06 28.92
C ALA A 16 0.95 -3.83 28.44
N SER A 17 1.45 -2.64 28.74
CA SER A 17 0.84 -1.41 28.27
C SER A 17 1.92 -0.41 27.90
N LEU A 18 1.65 0.34 26.83
CA LEU A 18 2.36 1.54 26.47
C LEU A 18 1.31 2.65 26.39
N PRO A 19 1.24 3.55 27.39
CA PRO A 19 0.19 4.56 27.47
C PRO A 19 0.29 5.58 26.33
N ALA A 20 -0.79 6.33 26.12
CA ALA A 20 -0.80 7.50 25.24
C ALA A 20 0.02 8.63 25.87
N GLY A 21 0.82 9.31 25.03
CA GLY A 21 1.42 10.59 25.37
C GLY A 21 0.43 11.76 25.24
N ALA A 22 0.89 12.97 25.53
CA ALA A 22 0.11 14.20 25.38
C ALA A 22 0.39 14.97 24.07
N GLY A 23 1.36 14.51 23.28
CA GLY A 23 1.79 15.13 22.03
C GLY A 23 0.88 14.83 20.84
N THR A 24 1.41 15.06 19.63
CA THR A 24 0.65 14.87 18.39
C THR A 24 0.49 13.40 18.02
N ALA A 25 -0.54 13.09 17.22
CA ALA A 25 -0.73 11.75 16.68
C ALA A 25 0.13 11.53 15.42
N ALA A 26 0.88 10.44 15.41
CA ALA A 26 1.67 9.99 14.28
C ALA A 26 0.83 9.12 13.33
N LEU A 27 1.09 9.25 12.03
CA LEU A 27 0.45 8.46 10.98
C LEU A 27 1.52 7.72 10.17
N LEU A 28 1.40 6.41 10.00
CA LEU A 28 2.21 5.63 9.07
C LEU A 28 1.34 5.20 7.89
N VAL A 29 1.76 5.53 6.67
CA VAL A 29 1.07 5.10 5.44
C VAL A 29 1.89 4.03 4.76
N VAL A 30 1.33 2.83 4.62
CA VAL A 30 1.97 1.70 3.94
C VAL A 30 1.44 1.61 2.52
N GLY A 31 2.23 2.11 1.57
CA GLY A 31 1.93 2.00 0.15
C GLY A 31 3.02 1.27 -0.63
N GLY A 32 3.10 1.57 -1.92
CA GLY A 32 3.96 0.85 -2.87
C GLY A 32 5.15 1.64 -3.37
N GLU A 33 6.15 0.91 -3.85
CA GLU A 33 7.38 1.47 -4.44
C GLU A 33 7.15 1.91 -5.89
N LEU A 34 6.34 1.15 -6.63
CA LEU A 34 6.14 1.27 -8.08
C LEU A 34 4.70 1.68 -8.41
N GLY A 35 4.44 2.08 -9.66
CA GLY A 35 3.10 2.38 -10.16
C GLY A 35 2.39 1.18 -10.80
N LEU A 36 1.47 1.48 -11.74
CA LEU A 36 0.74 0.52 -12.58
C LEU A 36 -0.09 -0.51 -11.79
N CYS A 37 -0.65 -0.10 -10.66
CA CYS A 37 -1.49 -0.92 -9.78
C CYS A 37 -2.94 -0.39 -9.71
N GLY A 38 -3.43 0.19 -10.81
CA GLY A 38 -4.79 0.71 -10.90
C GLY A 38 -5.12 1.76 -9.83
N GLY A 39 -6.24 1.57 -9.13
CA GLY A 39 -6.74 2.47 -8.08
C GLY A 39 -5.99 2.42 -6.75
N TYR A 40 -5.07 1.48 -6.55
CA TYR A 40 -4.46 1.17 -5.25
C TYR A 40 -3.95 2.39 -4.48
N HIS A 41 -3.05 3.19 -5.07
CA HIS A 41 -2.53 4.36 -4.35
C HIS A 41 -3.56 5.47 -4.18
N ARG A 42 -4.52 5.60 -5.09
CA ARG A 42 -5.56 6.63 -5.00
C ARG A 42 -6.43 6.36 -3.77
N ASP A 43 -6.89 5.13 -3.61
CA ASP A 43 -7.79 4.74 -2.52
C ASP A 43 -7.03 4.77 -1.17
N LEU A 44 -5.77 4.32 -1.15
CA LEU A 44 -4.88 4.42 0.01
C LEU A 44 -4.63 5.87 0.45
N VAL A 45 -4.36 6.77 -0.51
CA VAL A 45 -4.08 8.19 -0.22
C VAL A 45 -5.33 8.92 0.23
N ALA A 46 -6.50 8.58 -0.31
CA ALA A 46 -7.77 9.15 0.16
C ALA A 46 -8.01 8.82 1.64
N GLU A 47 -7.84 7.55 2.04
CA GLU A 47 -7.94 7.13 3.45
C GLU A 47 -6.87 7.81 4.32
N ALA A 48 -5.63 7.91 3.84
CA ALA A 48 -4.54 8.55 4.58
C ALA A 48 -4.77 10.04 4.80
N ALA A 49 -5.26 10.76 3.78
CA ALA A 49 -5.57 12.18 3.87
C ALA A 49 -6.74 12.43 4.84
N ALA A 50 -7.81 11.63 4.73
CA ALA A 50 -8.93 11.70 5.66
C ALA A 50 -8.49 11.42 7.10
N ARG A 51 -7.64 10.41 7.30
CA ARG A 51 -7.13 10.09 8.64
C ARG A 51 -6.21 11.18 9.20
N ARG A 52 -5.30 11.72 8.39
CA ARG A 52 -4.43 12.82 8.81
C ARG A 52 -5.23 14.05 9.22
N ALA A 53 -6.28 14.39 8.48
CA ALA A 53 -7.19 15.48 8.82
C ALA A 53 -7.89 15.24 10.17
N ALA A 54 -8.40 14.02 10.40
CA ALA A 54 -9.04 13.65 11.66
C ALA A 54 -8.09 13.66 12.87
N LEU A 55 -6.81 13.34 12.66
CA LEU A 55 -5.77 13.34 13.68
C LEU A 55 -5.18 14.73 13.98
N GLY A 56 -5.48 15.76 13.16
CA GLY A 56 -4.88 17.08 13.29
C GLY A 56 -3.41 17.14 12.83
N PRO A 57 -2.61 18.13 13.26
CA PRO A 57 -1.18 18.22 12.91
C PRO A 57 -0.38 17.09 13.58
N GLY A 58 0.67 16.61 12.90
CA GLY A 58 1.56 15.58 13.43
C GLY A 58 2.41 14.93 12.34
N PRO A 59 3.40 14.10 12.72
CA PRO A 59 4.28 13.48 11.74
C PRO A 59 3.54 12.43 10.91
N THR A 60 3.83 12.44 9.62
CA THR A 60 3.41 11.37 8.70
C THR A 60 4.64 10.65 8.17
N TYR A 61 4.68 9.34 8.40
CA TYR A 61 5.67 8.42 7.86
C TYR A 61 5.07 7.68 6.67
N VAL A 62 5.87 7.40 5.66
CA VAL A 62 5.39 6.67 4.47
C VAL A 62 6.33 5.54 4.08
N VAL A 63 5.77 4.41 3.69
CA VAL A 63 6.47 3.31 3.03
C VAL A 63 6.14 3.36 1.55
N GLY A 64 7.17 3.46 0.72
CA GLY A 64 7.07 3.49 -0.74
C GLY A 64 7.19 4.89 -1.33
N ARG A 65 8.14 5.05 -2.27
CA ARG A 65 8.35 6.34 -2.97
C ARG A 65 7.15 6.78 -3.79
N ARG A 66 6.40 5.84 -4.40
CA ARG A 66 5.23 6.21 -5.19
C ARG A 66 4.10 6.75 -4.32
N ALA A 67 3.86 6.12 -3.17
CA ALA A 67 2.90 6.60 -2.19
C ALA A 67 3.28 7.99 -1.67
N GLN A 68 4.56 8.22 -1.34
CA GLN A 68 5.07 9.53 -0.92
C GLN A 68 4.77 10.63 -1.95
N ALA A 69 5.04 10.38 -3.23
CA ALA A 69 4.82 11.36 -4.29
C ALA A 69 3.33 11.74 -4.44
N ILE A 70 2.42 10.77 -4.25
CA ILE A 70 0.97 11.01 -4.36
C ILE A 70 0.44 11.71 -3.10
N LEU A 71 0.90 11.33 -1.91
CA LEU A 71 0.54 12.00 -0.64
C LEU A 71 0.92 13.49 -0.65
N ARG A 72 2.14 13.81 -1.10
CA ARG A 72 2.60 15.21 -1.19
C ARG A 72 1.75 16.04 -2.14
N ARG A 73 1.32 15.46 -3.28
CA ARG A 73 0.38 16.13 -4.20
C ARG A 73 -1.01 16.34 -3.60
N ALA A 74 -1.39 15.49 -2.66
CA ALA A 74 -2.63 15.63 -1.89
C ALA A 74 -2.49 16.58 -0.68
N GLY A 75 -1.36 17.28 -0.53
CA GLY A 75 -1.13 18.24 0.55
C GLY A 75 -0.75 17.62 1.90
N VAL A 76 -0.42 16.32 1.94
CA VAL A 76 0.04 15.66 3.17
C VAL A 76 1.57 15.81 3.29
N GLU A 77 2.01 16.52 4.33
CA GLU A 77 3.41 16.65 4.70
C GLU A 77 3.98 15.31 5.19
N VAL A 78 5.12 14.89 4.63
CA VAL A 78 5.78 13.61 4.92
C VAL A 78 7.08 13.88 5.66
N ALA A 79 7.12 13.52 6.94
CA ALA A 79 8.27 13.69 7.82
C ALA A 79 9.41 12.70 7.52
N ARG A 80 9.06 11.44 7.22
CA ARG A 80 10.04 10.38 6.91
C ARG A 80 9.49 9.40 5.88
N SER A 81 10.36 8.88 5.01
CA SER A 81 10.00 7.86 4.03
C SER A 81 10.92 6.65 4.09
N TYR A 82 10.34 5.48 3.88
CA TYR A 82 11.02 4.19 3.82
C TYR A 82 10.81 3.55 2.45
N PRO A 83 11.80 2.83 1.90
CA PRO A 83 11.61 2.07 0.66
C PRO A 83 10.62 0.92 0.89
N ALA A 84 9.64 0.77 0.01
CA ALA A 84 8.73 -0.37 0.08
C ALA A 84 9.41 -1.62 -0.51
N PRO A 85 9.27 -2.80 0.12
CA PRO A 85 9.82 -4.03 -0.40
C PRO A 85 9.06 -4.45 -1.66
N THR A 86 9.79 -4.77 -2.73
CA THR A 86 9.20 -5.36 -3.94
C THR A 86 9.15 -6.90 -3.87
N SER A 87 9.70 -7.49 -2.81
CA SER A 87 9.69 -8.93 -2.56
C SER A 87 9.57 -9.24 -1.06
N PRO A 88 9.05 -10.42 -0.69
CA PRO A 88 8.94 -10.81 0.72
C PRO A 88 10.27 -10.77 1.49
N ARG A 89 11.40 -11.02 0.82
CA ARG A 89 12.74 -11.00 1.45
C ARG A 89 13.13 -9.62 1.99
N GLY A 90 12.68 -8.55 1.32
CA GLY A 90 12.96 -7.17 1.75
C GLY A 90 12.13 -6.71 2.95
N LEU A 91 11.06 -7.44 3.27
CA LEU A 91 10.07 -7.03 4.27
C LEU A 91 10.64 -7.04 5.69
N VAL A 92 11.46 -8.05 6.04
CA VAL A 92 12.03 -8.19 7.39
C VAL A 92 12.89 -6.98 7.77
N LYS A 93 13.75 -6.52 6.85
CA LYS A 93 14.61 -5.35 7.09
C LYS A 93 13.77 -4.09 7.31
N LEU A 94 12.78 -3.85 6.44
CA LEU A 94 11.88 -2.72 6.57
C LEU A 94 11.13 -2.77 7.91
N LEU A 95 10.60 -3.94 8.27
CA LEU A 95 9.84 -4.14 9.49
C LEU A 95 10.66 -3.81 10.74
N LEU A 96 11.89 -4.28 10.83
CA LEU A 96 12.79 -3.97 11.95
C LEU A 96 13.04 -2.47 12.07
N SER A 97 13.36 -1.81 10.96
CA SER A 97 13.58 -0.36 10.94
C SER A 97 12.31 0.42 11.32
N LEU A 98 11.16 0.07 10.74
CA LEU A 98 9.88 0.72 11.05
C LEU A 98 9.49 0.55 12.51
N ALA A 99 9.56 -0.67 13.05
CA ALA A 99 9.16 -0.94 14.42
C ALA A 99 10.07 -0.20 15.41
N GLN A 100 11.38 -0.17 15.15
CA GLN A 100 12.33 0.52 16.00
C GLN A 100 12.14 2.05 15.94
N ASP A 101 12.08 2.62 14.73
CA ASP A 101 11.98 4.06 14.54
C ASP A 101 10.65 4.60 15.07
N THR A 102 9.53 3.96 14.73
CA THR A 102 8.20 4.43 15.16
C THR A 102 7.99 4.30 16.66
N LEU A 103 8.52 3.25 17.30
CA LEU A 103 8.46 3.10 18.76
C LEU A 103 9.36 4.14 19.45
N THR A 104 10.55 4.40 18.91
CA THR A 104 11.48 5.39 19.44
C THR A 104 10.89 6.80 19.36
N ASP A 105 10.36 7.17 18.20
CA ASP A 105 9.70 8.45 17.97
C ASP A 105 8.45 8.60 18.88
N TYR A 106 7.64 7.53 19.02
CA TYR A 106 6.48 7.53 19.92
C TYR A 106 6.83 7.88 21.37
N VAL A 107 7.89 7.25 21.91
CA VAL A 107 8.32 7.49 23.29
C VAL A 107 9.04 8.83 23.44
N ARG A 108 9.91 9.20 22.48
CA ARG A 108 10.71 10.42 22.55
C ARG A 108 9.86 11.68 22.37
N ASP A 109 8.96 11.66 21.39
CA ASP A 109 8.16 12.82 21.00
C ASP A 109 6.78 12.82 21.68
N ASP A 110 6.60 11.92 22.65
CA ASP A 110 5.40 11.75 23.50
C ASP A 110 4.10 11.69 22.69
N HIS A 111 4.09 10.90 21.61
CA HIS A 111 2.94 10.86 20.70
C HIS A 111 1.67 10.34 21.39
N ALA A 112 0.53 10.98 21.12
CA ALA A 112 -0.76 10.54 21.64
C ALA A 112 -1.23 9.21 21.03
N SER A 113 -0.88 8.94 19.78
CA SER A 113 -1.20 7.68 19.09
C SER A 113 -0.29 7.44 17.88
N LEU A 114 -0.19 6.18 17.46
CA LEU A 114 0.36 5.79 16.16
C LEU A 114 -0.71 5.01 15.40
N ASP A 115 -1.21 5.60 14.32
CA ASP A 115 -2.14 4.95 13.42
C ASP A 115 -1.46 4.55 12.12
N VAL A 116 -1.94 3.47 11.49
CA VAL A 116 -1.44 2.96 10.22
C VAL A 116 -2.56 2.91 9.20
N VAL A 117 -2.32 3.50 8.04
CA VAL A 117 -3.18 3.34 6.86
C VAL A 117 -2.50 2.41 5.89
N ALA A 118 -3.17 1.31 5.56
CA ALA A 118 -2.66 0.28 4.66
C ALA A 118 -3.81 -0.40 3.91
N ALA A 119 -3.48 -1.11 2.83
CA ALA A 119 -4.43 -1.96 2.16
C ALA A 119 -4.63 -3.28 2.93
N ARG A 120 -5.89 -3.65 3.18
CA ARG A 120 -6.29 -4.97 3.64
C ARG A 120 -6.57 -5.83 2.43
N PHE A 121 -5.85 -6.94 2.31
CA PHE A 121 -6.03 -7.88 1.21
C PHE A 121 -7.33 -8.67 1.37
N GLU A 122 -8.19 -8.64 0.36
CA GLU A 122 -9.47 -9.38 0.34
C GLU A 122 -9.53 -10.41 -0.80
N GLY A 123 -8.54 -10.41 -1.68
CA GLY A 123 -8.42 -11.33 -2.80
C GLY A 123 -7.60 -10.72 -3.93
N VAL A 124 -7.34 -11.49 -4.98
CA VAL A 124 -6.61 -10.98 -6.14
C VAL A 124 -7.41 -9.85 -6.79
N GLY A 125 -6.86 -8.63 -6.79
CA GLY A 125 -7.53 -7.44 -7.30
C GLY A 125 -8.53 -6.78 -6.36
N ALA A 126 -8.80 -7.38 -5.19
CA ALA A 126 -9.72 -6.87 -4.18
C ALA A 126 -8.97 -6.49 -2.91
N PHE A 127 -9.13 -5.24 -2.48
CA PHE A 127 -8.57 -4.73 -1.24
C PHE A 127 -9.42 -3.58 -0.72
N THR A 128 -9.33 -3.34 0.59
CA THR A 128 -9.91 -2.16 1.25
C THR A 128 -8.79 -1.36 1.90
N ALA A 129 -8.69 -0.06 1.59
CA ALA A 129 -7.81 0.84 2.35
C ALA A 129 -8.41 1.05 3.74
N ALA A 130 -7.63 0.76 4.79
CA ALA A 130 -8.13 0.82 6.15
C ALA A 130 -7.11 1.40 7.12
N THR A 131 -7.62 2.15 8.09
CA THR A 131 -6.85 2.62 9.25
C THR A 131 -6.86 1.56 10.36
N THR A 132 -5.68 1.28 10.93
CA THR A 132 -5.50 0.45 12.14
C THR A 132 -4.69 1.24 13.16
N ARG A 133 -5.16 1.36 14.40
CA ARG A 133 -4.38 1.96 15.48
C ARG A 133 -3.39 0.94 16.04
N LEU A 134 -2.10 1.28 16.05
CA LEU A 134 -1.05 0.43 16.63
C LEU A 134 -0.71 0.81 18.07
N LEU A 135 -0.64 2.11 18.37
CA LEU A 135 -0.36 2.63 19.70
C LEU A 135 -1.38 3.73 20.06
N PRO A 136 -1.74 3.93 21.33
CA PRO A 136 -1.20 3.25 22.52
C PRO A 136 -1.58 1.76 22.60
N PHE A 137 -0.76 0.98 23.29
CA PHE A 137 -1.08 -0.40 23.60
C PHE A 137 -1.66 -0.49 25.01
N VAL A 138 -2.92 -0.92 25.14
CA VAL A 138 -3.59 -1.06 26.45
C VAL A 138 -3.91 -2.53 26.68
N GLY A 139 -3.06 -3.21 27.46
CA GLY A 139 -3.34 -4.56 27.94
C GLY A 139 -4.41 -4.56 29.02
N SER A 140 -5.39 -5.45 28.90
CA SER A 140 -6.50 -5.63 29.84
C SER A 140 -6.33 -6.86 30.77
N GLY A 141 -5.33 -7.70 30.51
CA GLY A 141 -5.05 -8.91 31.28
C GLY A 141 -4.25 -8.67 32.55
N ALA A 142 -4.32 -9.62 33.49
CA ALA A 142 -3.46 -9.64 34.66
C ALA A 142 -1.98 -9.73 34.22
N PRO A 143 -1.07 -8.98 34.85
CA PRO A 143 0.35 -9.04 34.52
C PRO A 143 0.85 -10.48 34.64
N ALA A 144 1.43 -11.02 33.57
CA ALA A 144 2.03 -12.34 33.60
C ALA A 144 3.14 -12.38 34.67
N THR A 145 3.13 -13.39 35.55
CA THR A 145 4.19 -13.58 36.54
C THR A 145 5.50 -13.88 35.80
N PRO A 146 6.49 -12.99 35.83
CA PRO A 146 7.73 -13.21 35.10
C PRO A 146 8.54 -14.36 35.76
N PRO A 147 9.37 -15.07 34.99
CA PRO A 147 10.39 -15.95 35.56
C PRO A 147 11.29 -15.18 36.54
N ARG A 148 11.83 -15.85 37.57
CA ARG A 148 12.64 -15.22 38.63
C ARG A 148 13.88 -14.45 38.14
N TYR A 149 14.33 -14.70 36.91
CA TYR A 149 15.50 -14.08 36.29
C TYR A 149 15.16 -12.91 35.34
N VAL A 150 13.88 -12.54 35.19
CA VAL A 150 13.45 -11.43 34.32
C VAL A 150 12.62 -10.44 35.13
N SER A 151 12.89 -9.14 35.00
CA SER A 151 12.02 -8.13 35.61
C SER A 151 10.70 -8.00 34.87
N ALA A 152 9.60 -7.77 35.59
CA ALA A 152 8.28 -7.55 34.99
C ALA A 152 8.31 -6.41 33.96
N GLU A 153 9.07 -5.35 34.24
CA GLU A 153 9.24 -4.21 33.36
C GLU A 153 9.96 -4.58 32.04
N HIS A 154 11.02 -5.41 32.10
CA HIS A 154 11.66 -5.91 30.89
C HIS A 154 10.70 -6.77 30.06
N LEU A 155 9.95 -7.66 30.71
CA LEU A 155 8.97 -8.52 30.04
C LEU A 155 7.87 -7.70 29.33
N ARG A 156 7.35 -6.64 29.97
CA ARG A 156 6.37 -5.72 29.37
C ARG A 156 6.92 -5.05 28.11
N ARG A 157 8.15 -4.53 28.18
CA ARG A 157 8.80 -3.87 27.02
C ARG A 157 8.98 -4.82 25.85
N VAL A 158 9.42 -6.05 26.12
CA VAL A 158 9.55 -7.09 25.09
C VAL A 158 8.19 -7.43 24.49
N ALA A 159 7.15 -7.59 25.31
CA ALA A 159 5.80 -7.90 24.83
C ALA A 159 5.21 -6.80 23.93
N VAL A 160 5.35 -5.52 24.30
CA VAL A 160 4.90 -4.39 23.46
C VAL A 160 5.64 -4.39 22.12
N ARG A 161 6.96 -4.57 22.14
CA ARG A 161 7.76 -4.61 20.91
C ARG A 161 7.35 -5.77 20.00
N GLU A 162 7.14 -6.96 20.57
CA GLU A 162 6.76 -8.15 19.81
C GLU A 162 5.35 -8.00 19.22
N ALA A 163 4.41 -7.43 19.99
CA ALA A 163 3.06 -7.13 19.52
C ALA A 163 3.07 -6.16 18.33
N LEU A 164 3.86 -5.08 18.45
CA LEU A 164 4.06 -4.10 17.39
C LEU A 164 4.65 -4.78 16.14
N TYR A 165 5.68 -5.60 16.32
CA TYR A 165 6.34 -6.33 15.24
C TYR A 165 5.37 -7.26 14.50
N ILE A 166 4.62 -8.10 15.21
CA ILE A 166 3.66 -9.04 14.60
C ILE A 166 2.55 -8.28 13.85
N THR A 167 2.04 -7.20 14.45
CA THR A 167 0.95 -6.42 13.86
C THR A 167 1.42 -5.69 12.60
N LEU A 168 2.58 -5.02 12.65
CA LEU A 168 3.19 -4.39 11.49
C LEU A 168 3.54 -5.42 10.41
N HIS A 169 4.03 -6.61 10.77
CA HIS A 169 4.31 -7.66 9.81
C HIS A 169 3.06 -8.04 9.01
N GLY A 170 1.95 -8.28 9.70
CA GLY A 170 0.66 -8.57 9.07
C GLY A 170 0.19 -7.44 8.15
N VAL A 171 0.30 -6.18 8.60
CA VAL A 171 -0.02 -5.01 7.77
C VAL A 171 0.81 -4.96 6.49
N LEU A 172 2.13 -5.14 6.61
CA LEU A 172 3.04 -5.09 5.48
C LEU A 172 2.77 -6.23 4.48
N LEU A 173 2.44 -7.42 4.97
CA LEU A 173 2.08 -8.57 4.13
C LEU A 173 0.77 -8.33 3.38
N ASP A 174 -0.28 -7.86 4.06
CA ASP A 174 -1.57 -7.53 3.44
C ASP A 174 -1.38 -6.45 2.36
N ALA A 175 -0.60 -5.40 2.66
CA ALA A 175 -0.33 -4.31 1.74
C ALA A 175 0.43 -4.79 0.49
N LEU A 176 1.45 -5.64 0.66
CA LEU A 176 2.23 -6.21 -0.43
C LEU A 176 1.39 -7.13 -1.32
N ALA A 177 0.54 -7.97 -0.72
CA ALA A 177 -0.37 -8.85 -1.44
C ALA A 177 -1.40 -8.05 -2.25
N ALA A 178 -1.99 -7.01 -1.64
CA ALA A 178 -2.95 -6.12 -2.29
C ALA A 178 -2.31 -5.33 -3.45
N GLU A 179 -1.11 -4.78 -3.27
CA GLU A 179 -0.40 -4.07 -4.34
C GLU A 179 -0.12 -4.98 -5.54
N HIS A 180 0.40 -6.18 -5.29
CA HIS A 180 0.68 -7.15 -6.36
C HIS A 180 -0.60 -7.64 -7.05
N GLY A 181 -1.67 -7.90 -6.29
CA GLY A 181 -2.97 -8.28 -6.85
C GLY A 181 -3.55 -7.17 -7.73
N ALA A 182 -3.51 -5.93 -7.26
CA ALA A 182 -3.97 -4.77 -8.03
C ALA A 182 -3.12 -4.54 -9.29
N ARG A 183 -1.80 -4.76 -9.23
CA ARG A 183 -0.90 -4.71 -10.38
C ARG A 183 -1.22 -5.79 -11.40
N LEU A 184 -1.49 -7.02 -10.96
CA LEU A 184 -1.85 -8.13 -11.85
C LEU A 184 -3.12 -7.78 -12.64
N VAL A 185 -4.17 -7.35 -11.95
CA VAL A 185 -5.44 -6.97 -12.59
C VAL A 185 -5.28 -5.77 -13.52
N ALA A 186 -4.53 -4.74 -13.11
CA ALA A 186 -4.26 -3.59 -13.97
C ALA A 186 -3.49 -3.98 -15.24
N THR A 187 -2.55 -4.93 -15.13
CA THR A 187 -1.77 -5.43 -16.26
C THR A 187 -2.65 -6.25 -17.22
N GLN A 188 -3.49 -7.14 -16.70
CA GLN A 188 -4.47 -7.91 -17.50
C GLN A 188 -5.42 -6.98 -18.26
N ALA A 189 -5.96 -5.95 -17.59
CA ALA A 189 -6.82 -4.96 -18.25
C ALA A 189 -6.09 -4.19 -19.36
N ALA A 190 -4.80 -3.89 -19.18
CA ALA A 190 -3.98 -3.25 -20.19
C ALA A 190 -3.71 -4.18 -21.39
N GLU A 191 -3.46 -5.48 -21.15
CA GLU A 191 -3.29 -6.48 -22.19
C GLU A 191 -4.57 -6.62 -23.05
N ASP A 192 -5.73 -6.76 -22.40
CA ASP A 192 -7.02 -6.81 -23.09
C ASP A 192 -7.27 -5.56 -23.94
N TRP A 193 -6.92 -4.37 -23.41
CA TRP A 193 -7.03 -3.13 -24.15
C TRP A 193 -6.10 -3.11 -25.38
N LEU A 194 -4.86 -3.56 -25.23
CA LEU A 194 -3.90 -3.66 -26.34
C LEU A 194 -4.37 -4.65 -27.41
N GLN A 195 -4.92 -5.80 -27.01
CA GLN A 195 -5.47 -6.78 -27.95
C GLN A 195 -6.63 -6.21 -28.76
N ARG A 196 -7.60 -5.54 -28.09
CA ARG A 196 -8.69 -4.85 -28.78
C ARG A 196 -8.18 -3.77 -29.72
N ARG A 197 -7.22 -2.96 -29.26
CA ARG A 197 -6.63 -1.87 -30.06
C ARG A 197 -5.92 -2.42 -31.30
N ARG A 198 -5.18 -3.51 -31.16
CA ARG A 198 -4.51 -4.21 -32.27
C ARG A 198 -5.52 -4.67 -33.31
N GLN A 199 -6.60 -5.34 -32.91
CA GLN A 199 -7.63 -5.79 -33.84
C GLN A 199 -8.27 -4.63 -34.60
N THR A 200 -8.53 -3.50 -33.94
CA THR A 200 -9.04 -2.29 -34.60
C THR A 200 -8.07 -1.78 -35.66
N LEU A 201 -6.77 -1.72 -35.35
CA LEU A 201 -5.75 -1.25 -36.28
C LEU A 201 -5.56 -2.21 -37.46
N GLU A 202 -5.58 -3.53 -37.23
CA GLU A 202 -5.50 -4.54 -38.30
C GLU A 202 -6.67 -4.42 -39.28
N ARG A 203 -7.90 -4.21 -38.77
CA ARG A 203 -9.07 -3.96 -39.63
C ARG A 203 -8.94 -2.67 -40.43
N GLY A 204 -8.47 -1.59 -39.80
CA GLY A 204 -8.24 -0.30 -40.46
C GLY A 204 -7.18 -0.40 -41.55
N LEU A 205 -6.06 -1.07 -41.28
CA LEU A 205 -5.00 -1.31 -42.26
C LEU A 205 -5.51 -2.14 -43.45
N GLY A 206 -6.32 -3.17 -43.18
CA GLY A 206 -6.95 -3.97 -44.23
C GLY A 206 -7.89 -3.15 -45.12
N ALA A 207 -8.68 -2.25 -44.53
CA ALA A 207 -9.56 -1.35 -45.29
C ALA A 207 -8.76 -0.39 -46.18
N ALA A 208 -7.75 0.28 -45.61
CA ALA A 208 -6.89 1.21 -46.35
C ALA A 208 -6.15 0.52 -47.52
N ARG A 209 -5.69 -0.73 -47.33
CA ARG A 209 -5.07 -1.52 -48.41
C ARG A 209 -6.04 -1.81 -49.55
N ARG A 210 -7.28 -2.16 -49.24
CA ARG A 210 -8.31 -2.42 -50.27
C ARG A 210 -8.67 -1.15 -51.04
N GLU A 211 -8.79 -0.03 -50.34
CA GLU A 211 -9.04 1.27 -50.95
C GLU A 211 -7.91 1.67 -51.90
N ALA A 212 -6.65 1.54 -51.45
CA ALA A 212 -5.48 1.81 -52.28
C ALA A 212 -5.43 0.94 -53.54
N SER A 213 -5.68 -0.37 -53.40
CA SER A 213 -5.74 -1.28 -54.56
C SER A 213 -6.89 -0.94 -55.51
N THR A 214 -8.05 -0.53 -54.98
CA THR A 214 -9.18 -0.07 -55.79
C THR A 214 -8.83 1.21 -56.56
N GLN A 215 -8.18 2.17 -55.89
CA GLN A 215 -7.73 3.43 -56.47
C GLN A 215 -6.72 3.18 -57.60
N GLU A 216 -5.74 2.30 -57.39
CA GLU A 216 -4.77 1.90 -58.40
C GLU A 216 -5.45 1.31 -59.65
N VAL A 217 -6.46 0.44 -59.47
CA VAL A 217 -7.24 -0.12 -60.59
C VAL A 217 -8.02 0.97 -61.34
N ILE A 218 -8.66 1.91 -60.62
CA ILE A 218 -9.38 3.03 -61.23
C ILE A 218 -8.42 3.88 -62.09
N GLU A 219 -7.22 4.17 -61.58
CA GLU A 219 -6.20 4.92 -62.29
C GLU A 219 -5.71 4.20 -63.56
N ILE A 220 -5.48 2.88 -63.49
CA ILE A 220 -5.11 2.05 -64.65
C ILE A 220 -6.20 2.08 -65.73
N VAL A 221 -7.47 1.89 -65.35
CA VAL A 221 -8.61 1.87 -66.28
C VAL A 221 -8.82 3.25 -66.92
N ALA A 222 -8.73 4.32 -66.14
CA ALA A 222 -8.84 5.69 -66.64
C ALA A 222 -7.71 6.01 -67.65
N GLY A 223 -6.46 5.65 -67.32
CA GLY A 223 -5.31 5.84 -68.21
C GLY A 223 -5.34 4.98 -69.47
N ALA A 224 -5.92 3.78 -69.43
CA ALA A 224 -6.14 2.95 -70.61
C ALA A 224 -7.18 3.58 -71.56
N ARG A 225 -8.31 4.07 -71.02
CA ARG A 225 -9.36 4.74 -71.81
C ARG A 225 -8.87 6.04 -72.47
N ALA A 226 -8.02 6.80 -71.80
CA ALA A 226 -7.45 8.03 -72.35
C ALA A 226 -6.55 7.78 -73.56
N ARG A 227 -5.85 6.64 -73.62
CA ARG A 227 -4.99 6.25 -74.75
C ARG A 227 -5.73 5.65 -75.96
N ALA A 228 -6.96 5.20 -75.75
CA ALA A 228 -7.80 4.60 -76.79
C ALA A 228 -8.66 5.62 -77.57
N ARG A 229 -8.57 6.90 -77.21
CA ARG A 229 -9.16 8.04 -77.92
C ARG A 229 -8.08 8.77 -78.69
#